data_AF-A0A941D498-F1
#
_entry.id   AF-A0A941D498-F1
#
_cell.length_a   1.000
_cell.length_b   1.000
_cell.length_c   1.000
_cell.angle_alpha   90.00
_cell.angle_beta   90.00
_cell.angle_gamma   90.00
#
_symmetry.space_group_name_H-M   'P 1'
#
loop_
_entity.id
_entity.type
_entity.pdbx_description
1 polymer ?
#
loop_
_entity_poly.entity_id
_entity_poly.type
_entity_poly.pdbx_seq_one_letter_code
_entity_poly.pdbx_strand_id
1 'polypeptide(L)'
;MLLSPLDLAALVVFLLVWLAYEPLLKAAAWGKGAINTDMTVIRLAWMKNMAGRENKFMDGQLFGHVLNSASFFASSNLILIAGAASVLFGGESTFRSASSLVVIKTSTRILFEFQIALVLIALARGLLDFIWAIRQMNYCIAVVGAAPDTEDQAFKDRYGAAAAKLLNPALSAFNAGVRGYYFSLAAAAWLFGPIPFLVTTLGAVSLLIWRQRHSKAAGAIRDIRALLGG
;
A
#
# COMPACT_ATOMS: atom_id res chain seq x y z
N MET A 1 -27.85 21.00 -7.99
CA MET A 1 -26.76 20.20 -8.62
C MET A 1 -26.40 19.06 -7.68
N LEU A 2 -26.09 17.89 -8.22
CA LEU A 2 -25.73 16.69 -7.45
C LEU A 2 -24.38 16.83 -6.72
N LEU A 3 -23.49 17.69 -7.24
CA LEU A 3 -22.20 18.06 -6.66
C LEU A 3 -22.09 19.58 -6.62
N SER A 4 -21.60 20.15 -5.52
CA SER A 4 -21.19 21.57 -5.52
C SER A 4 -19.88 21.73 -6.32
N PRO A 5 -19.54 22.94 -6.79
CA PRO A 5 -18.24 23.18 -7.43
C PRO A 5 -17.05 22.76 -6.55
N LEU A 6 -17.21 22.90 -5.23
CA LEU A 6 -16.20 22.50 -4.26
C LEU A 6 -16.10 20.97 -4.11
N ASP A 7 -17.23 20.24 -4.16
CA ASP A 7 -17.21 18.77 -4.20
C ASP A 7 -16.51 18.25 -5.46
N LEU A 8 -16.81 18.85 -6.62
CA LEU A 8 -16.17 18.48 -7.87
C LEU A 8 -14.66 18.76 -7.84
N ALA A 9 -14.26 19.93 -7.35
CA ALA A 9 -12.85 20.27 -7.21
C ALA A 9 -12.11 19.31 -6.24
N ALA A 10 -12.72 19.00 -5.10
CA ALA A 10 -12.15 18.05 -4.13
C ALA A 10 -12.02 16.63 -4.72
N LEU A 11 -13.04 16.17 -5.45
CA LEU A 11 -13.00 14.88 -6.13
C LEU A 11 -11.90 14.83 -7.21
N VAL A 12 -11.77 15.89 -8.01
CA VAL A 12 -10.70 15.98 -9.02
C VAL A 12 -9.32 15.95 -8.36
N VAL A 13 -9.11 16.70 -7.28
CA VAL A 13 -7.85 16.67 -6.51
C VAL A 13 -7.60 15.27 -5.96
N PHE A 14 -8.61 14.62 -5.37
CA PHE A 14 -8.49 13.25 -4.89
C PHE A 14 -8.08 12.29 -6.00
N LEU A 15 -8.77 12.30 -7.14
CA LEU A 15 -8.48 11.39 -8.26
C LEU A 15 -7.08 11.64 -8.84
N LEU A 16 -6.71 12.91 -9.04
CA LEU A 16 -5.38 13.27 -9.51
C LEU A 16 -4.31 12.76 -8.55
N VAL A 17 -4.45 13.06 -7.26
CA VAL A 17 -3.45 12.69 -6.28
C VAL A 17 -3.41 11.17 -6.06
N TRP A 18 -4.56 10.50 -5.97
CA TRP A 18 -4.64 9.05 -5.78
C TRP A 18 -4.04 8.27 -6.96
N LEU A 19 -4.40 8.63 -8.20
CA LEU A 19 -3.91 7.95 -9.40
C LEU A 19 -2.47 8.34 -9.75
N ALA A 20 -2.10 9.60 -9.54
CA ALA A 20 -0.75 10.08 -9.85
C ALA A 20 0.24 9.77 -8.74
N TYR A 21 -0.16 9.44 -7.50
CA TYR A 21 0.77 9.23 -6.38
C TYR A 21 1.87 8.23 -6.73
N GLU A 22 1.53 7.05 -7.21
CA GLU A 22 2.52 6.01 -7.51
C GLU A 22 3.38 6.31 -8.74
N PRO A 23 2.83 6.79 -9.88
CA PRO A 23 3.62 7.32 -10.97
C PRO A 23 4.54 8.47 -10.55
N LEU A 24 4.07 9.43 -9.75
CA LEU A 24 4.86 10.55 -9.23
C LEU A 24 5.99 10.05 -8.33
N LEU A 25 5.74 9.08 -7.45
CA LEU A 25 6.79 8.46 -6.64
C LEU A 25 7.88 7.81 -7.51
N LYS A 26 7.49 7.14 -8.60
CA LYS A 26 8.43 6.48 -9.53
C LYS A 26 9.15 7.47 -10.43
N ALA A 27 8.45 8.47 -10.96
CA ALA A 27 8.93 9.44 -11.94
C ALA A 27 9.71 10.60 -11.31
N ALA A 28 9.40 11.00 -10.07
CA ALA A 28 10.13 12.05 -9.37
C ALA A 28 11.58 11.67 -9.04
N ALA A 29 12.06 10.50 -9.50
CA ALA A 29 13.42 10.02 -9.37
C ALA A 29 13.95 10.29 -7.97
N TRP A 30 13.15 9.97 -6.94
CA TRP A 30 13.58 10.13 -5.56
C TRP A 30 14.75 9.18 -5.36
N GLY A 31 15.96 9.73 -5.52
CA GLY A 31 17.22 9.02 -5.44
C GLY A 31 17.46 8.49 -4.03
N LYS A 32 18.63 8.77 -3.46
CA LYS A 32 18.91 8.41 -2.06
C LYS A 32 17.90 9.11 -1.13
N GLY A 33 17.36 8.39 -0.16
CA GLY A 33 16.66 8.98 0.98
C GLY A 33 15.16 8.75 1.11
N ALA A 34 14.52 7.96 0.24
CA ALA A 34 13.20 7.39 0.50
C ALA A 34 13.35 5.93 0.96
N ILE A 35 12.64 5.54 2.03
CA ILE A 35 12.73 4.19 2.63
C ILE A 35 12.60 3.11 1.57
N ASN A 36 11.58 3.18 0.71
CA ASN A 36 11.35 2.10 -0.26
C ASN A 36 12.47 1.99 -1.30
N THR A 37 13.08 3.10 -1.71
CA THR A 37 14.26 3.09 -2.58
C THR A 37 15.47 2.53 -1.86
N ASP A 38 15.73 2.99 -0.63
CA ASP A 38 16.88 2.57 0.15
C ASP A 38 16.82 1.08 0.53
N MET A 39 15.61 0.57 0.82
CA MET A 39 15.35 -0.84 1.10
C MET A 39 15.67 -1.77 -0.08
N THR A 40 15.73 -1.28 -1.32
CA THR A 40 16.11 -2.14 -2.47
C THR A 40 17.54 -2.67 -2.33
N VAL A 41 18.46 -1.85 -1.79
CA VAL A 41 19.86 -2.23 -1.53
C VAL A 41 19.93 -3.25 -0.40
N ILE A 42 19.19 -3.02 0.69
CA ILE A 42 19.17 -3.92 1.85
C ILE A 42 18.58 -5.28 1.45
N ARG A 43 17.48 -5.29 0.69
CA ARG A 43 16.86 -6.54 0.20
C ARG A 43 17.74 -7.26 -0.80
N LEU A 44 18.49 -6.54 -1.63
CA LEU A 44 19.49 -7.14 -2.52
C LEU A 44 20.59 -7.84 -1.70
N ALA A 45 21.14 -7.16 -0.70
CA ALA A 45 22.13 -7.75 0.21
C ALA A 45 21.56 -8.97 0.94
N TRP A 46 20.31 -8.89 1.42
CA TRP A 46 19.63 -10.02 2.04
C TRP A 46 19.54 -11.23 1.10
N MET A 47 19.09 -11.04 -0.14
CA MET A 47 18.95 -12.14 -1.10
C MET A 47 20.29 -12.73 -1.55
N LYS A 48 21.33 -11.91 -1.68
CA LYS A 48 22.71 -12.40 -1.93
C LYS A 48 23.21 -13.25 -0.77
N ASN A 49 23.04 -12.77 0.47
CA ASN A 49 23.44 -13.51 1.65
C ASN A 49 22.65 -14.83 1.80
N MET A 50 21.33 -14.79 1.55
CA MET A 50 20.47 -15.98 1.58
C MET A 50 20.94 -17.06 0.59
N ALA A 51 21.34 -16.67 -0.63
CA ALA A 51 21.88 -17.60 -1.62
C ALA A 51 23.19 -18.27 -1.16
N GLY A 52 23.96 -17.61 -0.28
CA GLY A 52 25.22 -18.13 0.26
C GLY A 52 25.10 -18.97 1.54
N ARG A 53 23.97 -18.91 2.25
CA ARG A 53 23.78 -19.60 3.54
C ARG A 53 23.57 -21.10 3.34
N GLU A 54 24.23 -21.91 4.17
CA GLU A 54 23.97 -23.35 4.25
C GLU A 54 22.53 -23.60 4.73
N ASN A 55 22.18 -23.05 5.89
CA ASN A 55 20.83 -23.14 6.44
C ASN A 55 19.99 -21.89 6.12
N LYS A 56 18.92 -22.08 5.34
CA LYS A 56 18.01 -21.03 4.86
C LYS A 56 16.67 -21.02 5.61
N PHE A 57 16.54 -21.81 6.68
CA PHE A 57 15.32 -21.93 7.46
C PHE A 57 14.84 -20.58 8.03
N MET A 58 15.76 -19.77 8.56
CA MET A 58 15.46 -18.43 9.06
C MET A 58 14.87 -17.52 7.97
N ASP A 59 15.41 -17.57 6.75
CA ASP A 59 14.90 -16.79 5.63
C ASP A 59 13.47 -17.20 5.26
N GLY A 60 13.21 -18.51 5.23
CA GLY A 60 11.86 -19.07 5.05
C GLY A 60 10.87 -18.60 6.12
N GLN A 61 11.28 -18.56 7.39
CA GLN A 61 10.45 -18.04 8.48
C GLN A 61 10.14 -16.55 8.33
N LEU A 62 11.14 -15.72 7.99
CA LEU A 62 10.94 -14.29 7.74
C LEU A 62 9.92 -14.06 6.61
N PHE A 63 10.01 -14.82 5.52
CA PHE A 63 9.01 -14.79 4.45
C PHE A 63 7.63 -15.22 4.93
N GLY A 64 7.54 -16.28 5.74
CA GLY A 64 6.28 -16.73 6.34
C GLY A 64 5.63 -15.65 7.20
N HIS A 65 6.41 -14.90 8.00
CA HIS A 65 5.89 -13.78 8.79
C HIS A 65 5.36 -12.63 7.91
N VAL A 66 6.10 -12.26 6.87
CA VAL A 66 5.67 -11.20 5.94
C VAL A 66 4.41 -11.62 5.17
N LEU A 67 4.34 -12.87 4.71
CA LEU A 67 3.17 -13.41 4.02
C LEU A 67 1.94 -13.43 4.94
N ASN A 68 2.09 -13.86 6.19
CA ASN A 68 1.00 -13.84 7.17
C ASN A 68 0.50 -12.41 7.44
N SER A 69 1.43 -11.44 7.55
CA SER A 69 1.04 -10.02 7.67
C SER A 69 0.27 -9.54 6.45
N ALA A 70 0.71 -9.90 5.24
CA ALA A 70 0.00 -9.56 4.00
C ALA A 70 -1.41 -10.17 3.94
N SER A 71 -1.56 -11.44 4.31
CA SER A 71 -2.85 -12.13 4.40
C SER A 71 -3.78 -11.54 5.45
N PHE A 72 -3.24 -11.13 6.61
CA PHE A 72 -4.01 -10.45 7.64
C PHE A 72 -4.58 -9.12 7.12
N PHE A 73 -3.76 -8.28 6.50
CA PHE A 73 -4.23 -7.03 5.88
C PHE A 73 -5.27 -7.30 4.79
N ALA A 74 -5.04 -8.26 3.89
CA ALA A 74 -6.02 -8.62 2.86
C ALA A 74 -7.38 -9.02 3.46
N SER A 75 -7.36 -9.80 4.55
CA SER A 75 -8.56 -10.24 5.26
C SER A 75 -9.29 -9.08 5.93
N SER A 76 -8.57 -8.19 6.62
CA SER A 76 -9.15 -6.96 7.19
C SER A 76 -9.74 -6.06 6.09
N ASN A 77 -9.12 -6.01 4.90
CA ASN A 77 -9.64 -5.26 3.77
C ASN A 77 -10.98 -5.82 3.28
N LEU A 78 -11.13 -7.14 3.20
CA LEU A 78 -12.40 -7.79 2.84
C LEU A 78 -13.52 -7.45 3.82
N ILE A 79 -13.22 -7.40 5.12
CA ILE A 79 -14.19 -6.99 6.15
C ILE A 79 -14.64 -5.54 5.92
N LEU A 80 -13.70 -4.63 5.63
CA LEU A 80 -14.03 -3.23 5.34
C LEU A 80 -14.85 -3.10 4.06
N ILE A 81 -14.52 -3.87 3.01
CA ILE A 81 -15.31 -3.94 1.78
C ILE A 81 -16.73 -4.44 2.09
N ALA A 82 -16.87 -5.51 2.87
CA ALA A 82 -18.19 -6.04 3.25
C ALA A 82 -19.01 -5.02 4.04
N GLY A 83 -18.39 -4.28 4.96
CA GLY A 83 -19.02 -3.19 5.70
C GLY A 83 -19.49 -2.06 4.79
N ALA A 84 -18.60 -1.54 3.93
CA ALA A 84 -18.96 -0.47 2.99
C ALA A 84 -19.98 -0.92 1.94
N ALA A 85 -19.91 -2.17 1.46
CA ALA A 85 -20.87 -2.74 0.52
C ALA A 85 -22.24 -2.92 1.17
N SER A 86 -22.29 -3.37 2.42
CA SER A 86 -23.54 -3.45 3.19
C SER A 86 -24.20 -2.07 3.31
N VAL A 87 -23.39 -1.02 3.49
CA VAL A 87 -23.90 0.36 3.53
C VAL A 87 -24.41 0.81 2.16
N LEU A 88 -23.68 0.52 1.08
CA LEU A 88 -24.05 0.90 -0.28
C LEU A 88 -25.34 0.20 -0.75
N PHE A 89 -25.48 -1.09 -0.46
CA PHE A 89 -26.59 -1.93 -0.94
C PHE A 89 -27.76 -2.03 0.04
N GLY A 90 -27.66 -1.46 1.24
CA GLY A 90 -28.72 -1.44 2.26
C GLY A 90 -29.91 -0.51 1.95
N GLY A 91 -29.80 0.29 0.88
CA GLY A 91 -30.89 1.12 0.36
C GLY A 91 -31.33 2.24 1.32
N GLU A 92 -32.63 2.53 1.33
CA GLU A 92 -33.21 3.69 2.03
C GLU A 92 -33.03 3.63 3.55
N SER A 93 -33.10 2.43 4.15
CA SER A 93 -33.00 2.24 5.61
C SER A 93 -31.64 2.64 6.16
N THR A 94 -30.57 2.26 5.47
CA THR A 94 -29.19 2.62 5.81
C THR A 94 -28.95 4.11 5.60
N PHE A 95 -29.43 4.68 4.47
CA PHE A 95 -29.30 6.10 4.21
C PHE A 95 -29.95 6.96 5.31
N ARG A 96 -31.17 6.59 5.75
CA ARG A 96 -31.86 7.28 6.86
C ARG A 96 -31.10 7.17 8.17
N SER A 97 -30.59 5.98 8.49
CA SER A 97 -29.80 5.75 9.69
C SER A 97 -28.53 6.60 9.69
N ALA A 98 -27.79 6.65 8.59
CA ALA A 98 -26.60 7.50 8.45
C ALA A 98 -26.96 8.99 8.52
N SER A 99 -28.01 9.42 7.82
CA SER A 99 -28.43 10.84 7.76
C SER A 99 -29.00 11.37 9.09
N SER A 100 -29.36 10.49 10.02
CA SER A 100 -29.75 10.87 11.39
C SER A 100 -28.57 11.38 12.23
N LEU A 101 -27.33 11.11 11.81
CA LEU A 101 -26.14 11.59 12.49
C LEU A 101 -25.92 13.08 12.20
N VAL A 102 -25.84 13.89 13.26
CA VAL A 102 -25.61 15.36 13.19
C VAL A 102 -24.35 15.73 12.40
N VAL A 103 -23.36 14.82 12.35
CA VAL A 103 -22.07 15.05 11.71
C VAL A 103 -22.12 14.83 10.18
N ILE A 104 -23.09 14.07 9.68
CA ILE A 104 -23.23 13.81 8.24
C ILE A 104 -24.06 14.94 7.64
N LYS A 105 -23.45 15.75 6.77
CA LYS A 105 -24.19 16.78 6.04
C LYS A 105 -25.30 16.10 5.23
N THR A 106 -26.54 16.51 5.45
CA THR A 106 -27.73 15.99 4.77
C THR A 106 -27.54 16.10 3.26
N SER A 107 -27.10 15.01 2.66
CA SER A 107 -26.77 14.88 1.24
C SER A 107 -27.89 14.11 0.55
N THR A 108 -28.03 14.27 -0.76
CA THR A 108 -28.96 13.42 -1.50
C THR A 108 -28.52 11.96 -1.38
N ARG A 109 -29.47 11.02 -1.38
CA ARG A 109 -29.17 9.59 -1.32
C ARG A 109 -28.17 9.16 -2.41
N ILE A 110 -28.33 9.69 -3.62
CA ILE A 110 -27.43 9.40 -4.74
C ILE A 110 -25.99 9.85 -4.42
N LEU A 111 -25.78 11.04 -3.84
CA LEU A 111 -24.44 11.50 -3.45
C LEU A 111 -23.83 10.59 -2.38
N PHE A 112 -24.62 10.17 -1.40
CA PHE A 112 -24.18 9.21 -0.38
C PHE A 112 -23.73 7.88 -1.00
N GLU A 113 -24.51 7.32 -1.92
CA GLU A 113 -24.14 6.09 -2.65
C GLU A 113 -22.82 6.28 -3.43
N PHE A 114 -22.62 7.43 -4.09
CA PHE A 114 -21.35 7.75 -4.77
C PHE A 114 -20.15 7.83 -3.80
N GLN A 115 -20.33 8.44 -2.63
CA GLN A 115 -19.27 8.56 -1.63
C GLN A 115 -18.83 7.18 -1.12
N ILE A 116 -19.79 6.30 -0.80
CA ILE A 116 -19.50 4.93 -0.37
C ILE A 116 -18.90 4.10 -1.52
N ALA A 117 -19.39 4.28 -2.75
CA ALA A 117 -18.81 3.64 -3.93
C ALA A 117 -17.34 4.04 -4.14
N LEU A 118 -16.98 5.30 -3.92
CA LEU A 118 -15.58 5.75 -3.99
C LEU A 118 -14.70 5.06 -2.95
N VAL A 119 -15.20 4.91 -1.70
CA VAL A 119 -14.52 4.15 -0.64
C VAL A 119 -14.30 2.70 -1.07
N LEU A 120 -15.33 2.04 -1.61
CA LEU A 120 -15.25 0.67 -2.11
C LEU A 120 -14.24 0.52 -3.24
N ILE A 121 -14.23 1.45 -4.19
CA ILE A 121 -13.28 1.45 -5.31
C ILE A 121 -11.84 1.58 -4.79
N ALA A 122 -11.59 2.46 -3.82
CA ALA A 122 -10.27 2.61 -3.18
C ALA A 122 -9.84 1.34 -2.43
N LEU A 123 -10.75 0.74 -1.64
CA LEU A 123 -10.50 -0.52 -0.93
C LEU A 123 -10.26 -1.68 -1.90
N ALA A 124 -11.06 -1.81 -2.97
CA ALA A 124 -10.92 -2.85 -3.97
C ALA A 124 -9.59 -2.74 -4.71
N ARG A 125 -9.18 -1.52 -5.09
CA ARG A 125 -7.85 -1.27 -5.67
C ARG A 125 -6.72 -1.74 -4.74
N GLY A 126 -6.82 -1.44 -3.44
CA GLY A 126 -5.86 -1.91 -2.44
C GLY A 126 -5.89 -3.43 -2.21
N LEU A 127 -7.07 -4.05 -2.29
CA LEU A 127 -7.22 -5.51 -2.21
C LEU A 127 -6.46 -6.21 -3.33
N LEU A 128 -6.60 -5.71 -4.56
CA LEU A 128 -5.91 -6.27 -5.73
C LEU A 128 -4.40 -6.19 -5.56
N ASP A 129 -3.87 -5.11 -4.98
CA ASP A 129 -2.44 -4.99 -4.66
C ASP A 129 -2.01 -6.00 -3.58
N PHE A 130 -2.83 -6.24 -2.55
CA PHE A 130 -2.53 -7.28 -1.56
C PHE A 130 -2.53 -8.68 -2.15
N ILE A 131 -3.51 -9.02 -2.98
CA ILE A 131 -3.57 -10.31 -3.69
C ILE A 131 -2.32 -10.49 -4.55
N TRP A 132 -1.95 -9.45 -5.30
CA TRP A 132 -0.76 -9.47 -6.13
C TRP A 132 0.52 -9.64 -5.30
N ALA A 133 0.64 -8.93 -4.18
CA ALA A 133 1.76 -9.04 -3.27
C ALA A 133 1.90 -10.46 -2.70
N ILE A 134 0.82 -11.06 -2.20
CA ILE A 134 0.78 -12.42 -1.66
C ILE A 134 1.23 -13.43 -2.72
N ARG A 135 0.73 -13.30 -3.96
CA ARG A 135 1.14 -14.16 -5.07
C ARG A 135 2.64 -14.06 -5.36
N GLN A 136 3.18 -12.84 -5.41
CA GLN A 136 4.61 -12.63 -5.62
C GLN A 136 5.48 -13.11 -4.44
N MET A 137 5.00 -12.97 -3.20
CA MET A 137 5.68 -13.49 -2.02
C MET A 137 5.75 -15.02 -2.03
N ASN A 138 4.69 -15.71 -2.47
CA ASN A 138 4.71 -17.16 -2.65
C ASN A 138 5.76 -17.60 -3.70
N TYR A 139 5.97 -16.80 -4.76
CA TYR A 139 7.08 -17.05 -5.69
C TYR A 139 8.44 -16.85 -5.04
N CYS A 140 8.59 -15.85 -4.16
CA CYS A 140 9.83 -15.64 -3.42
C CYS A 140 10.13 -16.83 -2.50
N ILE A 141 9.12 -17.40 -1.83
CA ILE A 141 9.28 -18.60 -0.99
C ILE A 141 9.79 -19.78 -1.83
N ALA A 142 9.21 -20.02 -3.00
CA ALA A 142 9.68 -21.06 -3.91
C ALA A 142 11.14 -20.84 -4.34
N VAL A 143 11.52 -19.58 -4.62
CA VAL A 143 12.92 -19.22 -4.94
C VAL A 143 13.85 -19.46 -3.74
N VAL A 144 13.46 -19.10 -2.52
CA VAL A 144 14.27 -19.41 -1.33
C VAL A 144 14.44 -20.92 -1.14
N GLY A 145 13.37 -21.70 -1.34
CA GLY A 145 13.42 -23.16 -1.28
C GLY A 145 14.25 -23.81 -2.39
N ALA A 146 14.34 -23.17 -3.56
CA ALA A 146 15.13 -23.63 -4.71
C ALA A 146 16.54 -23.01 -4.75
N ALA A 147 16.97 -22.34 -3.67
CA ALA A 147 18.28 -21.72 -3.63
C ALA A 147 19.38 -22.78 -3.76
N PRO A 148 20.38 -22.54 -4.63
CA PRO A 148 21.35 -23.56 -5.04
C PRO A 148 22.26 -23.97 -3.88
N ASP A 149 22.70 -25.23 -3.92
CA ASP A 149 23.79 -25.75 -3.08
C ASP A 149 25.05 -25.87 -3.94
N THR A 150 25.70 -24.73 -4.20
CA THR A 150 26.91 -24.63 -5.04
C THR A 150 27.97 -23.81 -4.32
N GLU A 151 29.25 -24.10 -4.52
CA GLU A 151 30.34 -23.27 -4.02
C GLU A 151 30.64 -22.06 -4.94
N ASP A 152 30.06 -22.01 -6.15
CA ASP A 152 30.26 -20.90 -7.08
C ASP A 152 29.63 -19.60 -6.54
N GLN A 153 30.49 -18.73 -6.02
CA GLN A 153 30.10 -17.43 -5.49
C GLN A 153 29.50 -16.51 -6.55
N ALA A 154 29.99 -16.57 -7.80
CA ALA A 154 29.45 -15.74 -8.88
C ALA A 154 28.01 -16.17 -9.24
N PHE A 155 27.72 -17.47 -9.20
CA PHE A 155 26.37 -17.99 -9.37
C PHE A 155 25.45 -17.54 -8.23
N LYS A 156 25.88 -17.69 -6.97
CA LYS A 156 25.13 -17.23 -5.78
C LYS A 156 24.76 -15.76 -5.85
N ASP A 157 25.71 -14.92 -6.23
CA ASP A 157 25.51 -13.48 -6.38
C ASP A 157 24.48 -13.14 -7.47
N ARG A 158 24.55 -13.81 -8.62
CA ARG A 158 23.57 -13.66 -9.71
C ARG A 158 22.19 -14.16 -9.30
N TYR A 159 22.13 -15.27 -8.58
CA TYR A 159 20.89 -15.85 -8.05
C TYR A 159 20.22 -14.89 -7.06
N GLY A 160 20.97 -14.40 -6.07
CA GLY A 160 20.48 -13.43 -5.09
C GLY A 160 20.01 -12.12 -5.74
N ALA A 161 20.73 -11.64 -6.77
CA ALA A 161 20.30 -10.47 -7.53
C ALA A 161 18.98 -10.72 -8.30
N ALA A 162 18.79 -11.90 -8.87
CA ALA A 162 17.54 -12.29 -9.51
C ALA A 162 16.38 -12.42 -8.50
N ALA A 163 16.62 -13.05 -7.35
CA ALA A 163 15.65 -13.16 -6.27
C ALA A 163 15.21 -11.79 -5.73
N ALA A 164 16.15 -10.84 -5.61
CA ALA A 164 15.84 -9.47 -5.20
C ALA A 164 14.94 -8.72 -6.21
N LYS A 165 15.06 -9.02 -7.51
CA LYS A 165 14.17 -8.46 -8.55
C LYS A 165 12.74 -8.98 -8.44
N LEU A 166 12.53 -10.14 -7.82
CA LEU A 166 11.21 -10.69 -7.51
C LEU A 166 10.65 -10.15 -6.19
N LEU A 167 11.50 -10.03 -5.16
CA LEU A 167 11.12 -9.57 -3.83
C LEU A 167 10.67 -8.09 -3.81
N ASN A 168 11.39 -7.22 -4.50
CA ASN A 168 11.11 -5.79 -4.45
C ASN A 168 9.72 -5.41 -4.98
N PRO A 169 9.25 -5.91 -6.14
CA PRO A 169 7.87 -5.74 -6.59
C PRO A 169 6.84 -6.26 -5.60
N ALA A 170 7.08 -7.43 -4.97
CA ALA A 170 6.16 -8.02 -4.00
C ALA A 170 5.90 -7.09 -2.80
N LEU A 171 6.98 -6.55 -2.24
CA LEU A 171 6.90 -5.61 -1.12
C LEU A 171 6.41 -4.23 -1.56
N SER A 172 6.65 -3.83 -2.82
CA SER A 172 6.07 -2.61 -3.37
C SER A 172 4.54 -2.72 -3.52
N ALA A 173 4.04 -3.85 -3.99
CA ALA A 173 2.61 -4.14 -4.08
C ALA A 173 1.96 -4.20 -2.69
N PHE A 174 2.61 -4.84 -1.71
CA PHE A 174 2.11 -4.84 -0.33
C PHE A 174 1.96 -3.40 0.21
N ASN A 175 2.98 -2.56 -0.01
CA ASN A 175 2.91 -1.14 0.36
C ASN A 175 1.83 -0.38 -0.43
N ALA A 176 1.53 -0.76 -1.67
CA ALA A 176 0.44 -0.17 -2.46
C ALA A 176 -0.93 -0.52 -1.86
N GLY A 177 -1.13 -1.76 -1.45
CA GLY A 177 -2.32 -2.18 -0.71
C GLY A 177 -2.50 -1.37 0.58
N VAL A 178 -1.43 -1.19 1.36
CA VAL A 178 -1.46 -0.38 2.58
C VAL A 178 -1.85 1.08 2.29
N ARG A 179 -1.33 1.67 1.20
CA ARG A 179 -1.75 3.03 0.76
C ARG A 179 -3.23 3.11 0.42
N GLY A 180 -3.81 2.03 -0.12
CA GLY A 180 -5.24 1.91 -0.37
C GLY A 180 -6.10 2.31 0.84
N TYR A 181 -5.68 1.93 2.05
CA TYR A 181 -6.38 2.33 3.28
C TYR A 181 -6.35 3.83 3.56
N TYR A 182 -5.23 4.51 3.29
CA TYR A 182 -5.13 5.95 3.52
C TYR A 182 -6.10 6.69 2.58
N PHE A 183 -6.16 6.26 1.32
CA PHE A 183 -7.07 6.84 0.34
C PHE A 183 -8.53 6.44 0.56
N SER A 184 -8.82 5.23 1.04
CA SER A 184 -10.20 4.86 1.41
C SER A 184 -10.68 5.64 2.64
N LEU A 185 -9.81 5.90 3.63
CA LEU A 185 -10.13 6.76 4.77
C LEU A 185 -10.33 8.22 4.35
N ALA A 186 -9.50 8.74 3.45
CA ALA A 186 -9.70 10.07 2.88
C ALA A 186 -11.03 10.15 2.11
N ALA A 187 -11.34 9.16 1.27
CA ALA A 187 -12.62 9.07 0.56
C ALA A 187 -13.81 9.02 1.54
N ALA A 188 -13.70 8.27 2.64
CA ALA A 188 -14.75 8.19 3.65
C ALA A 188 -14.99 9.54 4.35
N ALA A 189 -13.97 10.38 4.47
CA ALA A 189 -14.11 11.72 5.05
C ALA A 189 -15.01 12.64 4.20
N TRP A 190 -15.30 12.29 2.94
CA TRP A 190 -16.26 13.00 2.12
C TRP A 190 -17.68 12.97 2.66
N LEU A 191 -18.03 11.97 3.49
CA LEU A 191 -19.31 11.93 4.22
C LEU A 191 -19.51 13.15 5.14
N PHE A 192 -18.42 13.81 5.56
CA PHE A 192 -18.45 15.03 6.37
C PHE A 192 -18.44 16.32 5.52
N GLY A 193 -18.42 16.19 4.20
CA GLY A 193 -18.39 17.28 3.23
C GLY A 193 -17.05 17.42 2.51
N PRO A 194 -16.97 18.37 1.55
CA PRO A 194 -15.81 18.48 0.66
C PRO A 194 -14.55 19.05 1.33
N ILE A 195 -14.68 19.85 2.39
CA ILE A 195 -13.52 20.38 3.12
C ILE A 195 -12.79 19.26 3.90
N PRO A 196 -13.46 18.45 4.75
CA PRO A 196 -12.83 17.27 5.35
C PRO A 196 -12.23 16.32 4.32
N PHE A 197 -12.92 16.09 3.19
CA PHE A 197 -12.41 15.28 2.10
C PHE A 197 -11.07 15.81 1.55
N LEU A 198 -11.01 17.09 1.22
CA LEU A 198 -9.81 17.71 0.69
C LEU A 198 -8.66 17.70 1.71
N VAL A 199 -8.95 18.06 2.97
CA VAL A 199 -7.97 18.09 4.06
C VAL A 199 -7.38 16.71 4.30
N THR A 200 -8.21 15.67 4.40
CA THR A 200 -7.74 14.30 4.62
C THR A 200 -7.01 13.74 3.40
N THR A 201 -7.39 14.12 2.18
CA THR A 201 -6.67 13.75 0.95
C THR A 201 -5.25 14.31 0.94
N LEU A 202 -5.10 15.62 1.15
CA LEU A 202 -3.80 16.29 1.20
C LEU A 202 -2.99 15.82 2.42
N GLY A 203 -3.66 15.60 3.56
CA GLY A 203 -3.06 15.08 4.78
C GLY A 203 -2.52 13.67 4.61
N ALA A 204 -3.27 12.77 3.96
CA ALA A 204 -2.83 11.40 3.66
C ALA A 204 -1.54 11.41 2.82
N VAL A 205 -1.49 12.25 1.79
CA VAL A 205 -0.31 12.35 0.91
C VAL A 205 0.87 12.97 1.64
N SER A 206 0.66 14.06 2.35
CA SER A 206 1.70 14.70 3.17
C SER A 206 2.28 13.73 4.20
N LEU A 207 1.42 12.95 4.87
CA LEU A 207 1.82 11.93 5.82
C LEU A 207 2.63 10.81 5.16
N LEU A 208 2.20 10.31 4.02
CA LEU A 208 2.91 9.24 3.30
C LEU A 208 4.29 9.71 2.82
N ILE A 209 4.39 10.94 2.29
CA ILE A 209 5.67 11.56 1.89
C ILE A 209 6.59 11.71 3.10
N TRP A 210 6.07 12.24 4.20
CA TRP A 210 6.84 12.42 5.44
C TRP A 210 7.36 11.07 5.96
N ARG A 211 6.50 10.05 6.02
CA ARG A 211 6.89 8.71 6.49
C ARG A 211 7.98 8.08 5.63
N GLN A 212 7.91 8.27 4.31
CA GLN A 212 8.90 7.73 3.38
C GLN A 212 10.27 8.41 3.49
N ARG A 213 10.35 9.70 3.85
CA ARG A 213 11.60 10.48 3.72
C ARG A 213 12.19 11.02 5.02
N HIS A 214 11.33 11.43 5.96
CA HIS A 214 11.71 12.21 7.13
C HIS A 214 11.43 11.48 8.44
N SER A 215 10.90 10.25 8.38
CA SER A 215 10.73 9.45 9.58
C SER A 215 12.09 9.00 10.15
N LYS A 216 12.15 8.73 11.46
CA LYS A 216 13.35 8.16 12.10
C LYS A 216 13.78 6.84 11.44
N ALA A 217 12.81 6.04 11.00
CA ALA A 217 13.06 4.83 10.24
C ALA A 217 13.75 5.13 8.89
N ALA A 218 13.37 6.21 8.20
CA ALA A 218 14.04 6.63 6.96
C ALA A 218 15.50 7.01 7.19
N GLY A 219 15.80 7.66 8.32
CA GLY A 219 17.19 7.91 8.75
C GLY A 219 17.96 6.61 8.95
N ALA A 220 17.46 5.72 9.81
CA ALA A 220 18.13 4.46 10.13
C ALA A 220 18.36 3.55 8.90
N ILE A 221 17.38 3.46 8.00
CA ILE A 221 17.51 2.70 6.75
C ILE A 221 18.57 3.31 5.83
N ARG A 222 18.69 4.63 5.80
CA ARG A 222 19.72 5.32 5.01
C ARG A 222 21.12 5.04 5.56
N ASP A 223 21.27 5.01 6.88
CA ASP A 223 22.53 4.67 7.54
C ASP A 223 22.95 3.23 7.22
N ILE A 224 22.02 2.26 7.34
CA ILE A 224 22.28 0.86 6.97
C ILE A 224 22.61 0.73 5.48
N ARG A 225 21.90 1.45 4.61
CA ARG A 225 22.21 1.47 3.17
C ARG A 225 23.64 1.96 2.92
N ALA A 226 24.10 2.99 3.63
CA ALA A 226 25.45 3.52 3.46
C ALA A 226 26.51 2.48 3.84
N LEU A 227 26.25 1.64 4.85
CA LEU A 227 27.13 0.55 5.24
C LEU A 227 27.16 -0.60 4.23
N LEU A 228 26.03 -0.91 3.58
CA LEU A 228 25.91 -2.03 2.64
C LEU A 228 26.22 -1.67 1.17
N GLY A 229 26.15 -0.39 0.82
CA GLY A 229 26.33 0.11 -0.54
C GLY A 229 27.50 1.09 -0.70
N GLY A 230 28.34 1.22 0.32
CA GLY A 230 29.67 1.83 0.25
C GLY A 230 30.68 0.90 -0.39
#